data_AF-A0A6E8WA02-F1
#
_entry.id   AF-A0A6E8WA02-F1
#
_cell.length_a   1.000
_cell.length_b   1.000
_cell.length_c   1.000
_cell.angle_alpha   90.00
_cell.angle_beta   90.00
_cell.angle_gamma   90.00
#
_symmetry.space_group_name_H-M   'P 1'
#
loop_
_entity.id
_entity.type
_entity.pdbx_description
1 polymer ?
#
loop_
_entity_poly.entity_id
_entity_poly.type
_entity_poly.pdbx_seq_one_letter_code
_entity_poly.pdbx_strand_id
1 'polypeptide(L)'
;MWKCNSIAIAFCMVISVQVSLCSLLPIPEINRTMCAETLLELHRQVCPAHKYPNLVILPHSNEELVDTVLLRIISDDSYTYIVSAFPIYLTSANQFYSCMLMLIDSLDDFKMVESVEDGVKLIYFYPRRMHAMVQNVPIQSVQRAIRIGYEVVYGSGVSVDIYRKNWFSNQTTKLDPRITGVPDETRDMHGYKIFMYNNEFTRKVLSFEAYFVEQVANKRNASVIQTAEMSNRLDYMPVIAIEGLSAELLIPAFGTVFKGVFVPRAKLKPIVSILIDPFDAYVWLTYLLLVFVMTVTISMFGKILGKLHFVEIALELVMICLAGPSRPYGGVFENHIITLFCVMGIVLMSSYQSLVISFMSYVRYEPEINTLAEIHERCLFPDNRFASIFNFKTFPNGTRPGLGKECLMIAARDNEKQTALVNSYVYSDKDVQVRKNYLHYLVKNYRLAETKFFEYLFCFGVVPMLQELFLFYSQAVFESGIYEYYYNNKTRAVWQYEHKTFVDEEVRVRDMLLLWYAYSGGMLLSILCFVLETVVKKEFK
;
A
#
# COMPACT_ATOMS: atom_id res chain seq x y z
N MET A 1 28.40 5.32 86.20
CA MET A 1 28.93 6.71 86.25
C MET A 1 30.18 6.73 85.40
N TRP A 2 30.09 7.15 84.15
CA TRP A 2 30.23 8.55 83.72
C TRP A 2 31.63 9.14 83.96
N LYS A 3 32.31 9.30 82.83
CA LYS A 3 32.92 10.54 82.33
C LYS A 3 34.41 10.83 82.62
N CYS A 4 34.98 11.31 81.51
CA CYS A 4 36.03 12.30 81.35
C CYS A 4 37.46 11.76 81.23
N ASN A 5 37.84 11.38 80.00
CA ASN A 5 39.16 11.78 79.45
C ASN A 5 39.34 11.60 77.93
N SER A 6 38.30 11.85 77.11
CA SER A 6 38.42 11.74 75.63
C SER A 6 38.44 13.08 74.88
N ILE A 7 38.44 14.22 75.58
CA ILE A 7 38.36 15.56 74.97
C ILE A 7 39.75 16.20 74.76
N ALA A 8 40.79 15.76 75.49
CA ALA A 8 42.14 16.34 75.37
C ALA A 8 42.94 15.82 74.16
N ILE A 9 42.62 14.64 73.62
CA ILE A 9 43.32 14.06 72.46
C ILE A 9 42.78 14.63 71.14
N ALA A 10 41.50 15.04 71.12
CA ALA A 10 40.87 15.64 69.93
C ALA A 10 41.37 17.07 69.64
N PHE A 11 41.80 17.83 70.66
CA PHE A 11 42.27 19.21 70.45
C PHE A 11 43.70 19.32 69.91
N CYS A 12 44.56 18.29 70.10
CA CYS A 12 45.92 18.30 69.58
C CYS A 12 46.04 17.84 68.11
N MET A 13 45.05 17.12 67.57
CA MET A 13 45.04 16.74 66.15
C MET A 13 44.38 17.78 65.22
N VAL A 14 43.66 18.76 65.77
CA VAL A 14 43.05 19.86 64.99
C VAL A 14 44.05 20.98 64.67
N ILE A 15 45.22 21.01 65.34
CA ILE A 15 46.24 22.05 65.11
C ILE A 15 47.35 21.59 64.13
N SER A 16 47.41 20.31 63.73
CA SER A 16 48.46 19.80 62.82
C SER A 16 48.08 19.66 61.35
N VAL A 17 46.92 20.15 60.90
CA VAL A 17 46.52 20.15 59.47
C VAL A 17 46.15 21.55 58.94
N GLN A 18 46.53 22.60 59.67
CA GLN A 18 46.27 23.99 59.28
C GLN A 18 47.52 24.77 58.86
N VAL A 19 48.53 24.07 58.34
CA VAL A 19 49.67 24.65 57.61
C VAL A 19 49.98 23.80 56.37
N SER A 20 48.99 23.65 55.49
CA SER A 20 49.15 23.31 54.07
C SER A 20 48.04 23.98 53.24
N LEU A 21 47.70 25.22 53.59
CA LEU A 21 46.93 26.11 52.72
C LEU A 21 47.93 26.96 51.93
N CYS A 22 48.38 26.41 50.81
CA CYS A 22 48.91 27.20 49.72
C CYS A 22 48.27 26.69 48.42
N SER A 23 47.48 27.58 47.81
CA SER A 23 47.02 27.56 46.42
C SER A 23 46.19 26.35 45.93
N LEU A 24 44.90 26.34 46.27
CA LEU A 24 43.85 25.98 45.31
C LEU A 24 42.73 27.02 45.47
N LEU A 25 42.76 28.03 44.61
CA LEU A 25 41.60 28.89 44.39
C LEU A 25 40.39 27.98 44.06
N PRO A 26 39.21 28.17 44.68
CA PRO A 26 38.01 27.49 44.20
C PRO A 26 37.75 27.97 42.76
N ILE A 27 37.73 27.01 41.83
CA ILE A 27 37.35 27.26 40.44
C ILE A 27 35.90 27.78 40.47
N PRO A 28 35.56 28.89 39.81
CA PRO A 28 34.23 29.49 39.91
C PRO A 28 33.15 28.57 39.30
N GLU A 29 32.12 28.25 40.08
CA GLU A 29 30.93 27.44 39.70
C GLU A 29 30.22 27.93 38.42
N ILE A 30 30.31 29.23 38.13
CA ILE A 30 29.63 29.94 37.03
C ILE A 30 30.02 29.40 35.63
N ASN A 31 31.19 28.76 35.50
CA ASN A 31 31.68 28.26 34.22
C ASN A 31 31.32 26.79 33.93
N ARG A 32 30.95 26.01 34.96
CA ARG A 32 30.50 24.61 34.78
C ARG A 32 29.08 24.54 34.21
N THR A 33 28.22 25.48 34.62
CA THR A 33 26.84 25.60 34.13
C THR A 33 26.77 25.92 32.64
N MET A 34 27.62 26.84 32.15
CA MET A 34 27.71 27.19 30.73
C MET A 34 28.13 25.99 29.87
N CYS A 35 29.12 25.23 30.30
CA CYS A 35 29.56 24.00 29.64
C CYS A 35 28.42 22.98 29.55
N ALA A 36 27.70 22.76 30.65
CA ALA A 36 26.56 21.85 30.68
C ALA A 36 25.40 22.32 29.79
N GLU A 37 25.13 23.63 29.71
CA GLU A 37 24.08 24.20 28.84
C GLU A 37 24.42 24.05 27.36
N THR A 38 25.66 24.34 26.96
CA THR A 38 26.13 24.11 25.59
C THR A 38 26.00 22.64 25.17
N LEU A 39 26.35 21.71 26.06
CA LEU A 39 26.29 20.28 25.76
C LEU A 39 24.86 19.75 25.72
N LEU A 40 23.98 20.27 26.57
CA LEU A 40 22.55 19.98 26.52
C LEU A 40 21.92 20.52 25.22
N GLU A 41 22.32 21.71 24.78
CA GLU A 41 21.83 22.29 23.53
C GLU A 41 22.33 21.52 22.30
N LEU A 42 23.61 21.14 22.27
CA LEU A 42 24.16 20.24 21.24
C LEU A 42 23.37 18.93 21.19
N HIS A 43 23.13 18.32 22.36
CA HIS A 43 22.36 17.08 22.46
C HIS A 43 20.95 17.23 21.92
N ARG A 44 20.23 18.31 22.27
CA ARG A 44 18.89 18.59 21.76
C ARG A 44 18.84 18.80 20.24
N GLN A 45 19.88 19.39 19.66
CA GLN A 45 19.94 19.60 18.21
C GLN A 45 20.35 18.34 17.44
N VAL A 46 21.30 17.56 17.95
CA VAL A 46 21.78 16.32 17.32
C VAL A 46 20.77 15.19 17.49
N CYS A 47 20.15 15.11 18.67
CA CYS A 47 19.24 14.06 19.11
C CYS A 47 17.98 14.64 19.77
N PRO A 48 17.08 15.28 19.03
CA PRO A 48 15.86 15.79 19.62
C PRO A 48 15.00 14.65 20.16
N ALA A 49 14.56 14.75 21.41
CA ALA A 49 13.87 13.67 22.13
C ALA A 49 12.58 13.15 21.45
N HIS A 50 11.89 14.01 20.67
CA HIS A 50 10.71 13.59 19.90
C HIS A 50 11.04 12.65 18.73
N LYS A 51 12.28 12.67 18.21
CA LYS A 51 12.76 11.72 17.18
C LYS A 51 13.56 10.56 17.79
N TYR A 52 14.29 10.84 18.87
CA TYR A 52 15.16 9.89 19.56
C TYR A 52 14.73 9.73 21.02
N PRO A 53 13.64 8.99 21.28
CA PRO A 53 13.03 8.88 22.61
C PRO A 53 13.88 8.11 23.63
N ASN A 54 14.89 7.38 23.16
CA ASN A 54 15.76 6.54 23.97
C ASN A 54 17.14 7.18 24.14
N LEU A 55 17.62 7.26 25.37
CA LEU A 55 18.97 7.72 25.68
C LEU A 55 19.84 6.54 26.11
N VAL A 56 20.93 6.28 25.39
CA VAL A 56 21.89 5.22 25.71
C VAL A 56 23.18 5.86 26.18
N ILE A 57 23.58 5.56 27.41
CA ILE A 57 24.78 6.11 28.03
C ILE A 57 25.77 4.97 28.26
N LEU A 58 26.98 5.18 27.77
CA LEU A 58 28.11 4.25 27.88
C LEU A 58 29.23 4.92 28.70
N PRO A 59 29.17 4.84 30.04
CA PRO A 59 30.15 5.46 30.92
C PRO A 59 31.42 4.61 31.00
N HIS A 60 32.45 4.95 30.22
CA HIS A 60 33.79 4.37 30.38
C HIS A 60 34.74 5.34 31.11
N SER A 61 34.25 6.52 31.50
CA SER A 61 35.00 7.55 32.23
C SER A 61 34.47 7.80 33.64
N ASN A 62 35.37 8.06 34.58
CA ASN A 62 35.08 8.38 35.99
C ASN A 62 35.37 9.85 36.36
N GLU A 63 35.42 10.77 35.38
CA GLU A 63 35.75 12.18 35.65
C GLU A 63 34.54 13.01 36.13
N GLU A 64 34.71 13.77 37.22
CA GLU A 64 33.68 14.57 37.92
C GLU A 64 32.95 15.60 37.03
N LEU A 65 33.60 16.07 35.96
CA LEU A 65 33.00 16.97 34.96
C LEU A 65 31.88 16.28 34.17
N VAL A 66 32.07 15.00 33.88
CA VAL A 66 31.14 14.17 33.10
C VAL A 66 29.88 13.89 33.90
N ASP A 67 30.00 13.59 35.19
CA ASP A 67 28.86 13.34 36.08
C ASP A 67 27.91 14.55 36.15
N THR A 68 28.46 15.76 36.24
CA THR A 68 27.67 17.00 36.33
C THR A 68 26.87 17.28 35.05
N VAL A 69 27.46 16.99 33.89
CA VAL A 69 26.81 17.19 32.57
C VAL A 69 25.80 16.07 32.31
N LEU A 70 26.17 14.84 32.61
CA LEU A 70 25.34 13.66 32.39
C LEU A 70 24.06 13.72 33.23
N LEU A 71 24.16 14.13 34.50
CA LEU A 71 23.01 14.36 35.38
C LEU A 71 22.00 15.33 34.75
N ARG A 72 22.48 16.39 34.07
CA ARG A 72 21.62 17.41 33.46
C ARG A 72 20.94 16.94 32.18
N ILE A 73 21.56 16.02 31.44
CA ILE A 73 20.95 15.37 30.27
C ILE A 73 19.95 14.28 30.70
N ILE A 74 20.30 13.48 31.71
CA ILE A 74 19.41 12.45 32.29
C ILE A 74 18.17 13.08 32.93
N SER A 75 18.30 14.27 33.53
CA SER A 75 17.18 14.99 34.15
C SER A 75 16.21 15.63 33.15
N ASP A 76 16.42 15.47 31.85
CA ASP A 76 15.48 15.96 30.84
C ASP A 76 14.28 15.00 30.74
N ASP A 77 13.12 15.42 31.25
CA ASP A 77 11.87 14.65 31.30
C ASP A 77 11.33 14.27 29.91
N SER A 78 11.93 14.77 28.82
CA SER A 78 11.53 14.46 27.45
C SER A 78 11.93 13.06 26.96
N TYR A 79 12.84 12.37 27.64
CA TYR A 79 13.23 10.99 27.30
C TYR A 79 12.28 9.97 27.94
N THR A 80 11.78 9.03 27.13
CA THR A 80 10.90 7.96 27.63
C THR A 80 11.66 6.78 28.21
N TYR A 81 12.91 6.55 27.79
CA TYR A 81 13.71 5.42 28.23
C TYR A 81 15.19 5.78 28.32
N ILE A 82 15.81 5.50 29.47
CA ILE A 82 17.24 5.73 29.71
C ILE A 82 17.90 4.38 29.95
N VAL A 83 18.85 4.00 29.09
CA VAL A 83 19.66 2.80 29.21
C VAL A 83 21.08 3.19 29.57
N SER A 84 21.44 3.00 30.84
CA SER A 84 22.84 2.92 31.27
C SER A 84 23.32 1.51 30.98
N ALA A 85 24.24 1.33 30.03
CA ALA A 85 24.69 0.01 29.62
C ALA A 85 26.15 -0.26 30.03
N PHE A 86 26.31 -1.11 31.04
CA PHE A 86 27.47 -2.00 31.16
C PHE A 86 27.05 -3.27 31.93
N PRO A 87 27.15 -4.51 31.39
CA PRO A 87 27.38 -4.93 30.01
C PRO A 87 26.09 -5.56 29.44
N ILE A 88 25.39 -4.88 28.53
CA ILE A 88 24.25 -5.48 27.81
C ILE A 88 24.54 -5.35 26.31
N TYR A 89 24.39 -6.46 25.58
CA TYR A 89 24.45 -6.51 24.13
C TYR A 89 23.48 -5.47 23.55
N LEU A 90 24.00 -4.48 22.82
CA LEU A 90 23.19 -3.55 22.05
C LEU A 90 22.40 -4.35 21.02
N THR A 91 21.08 -4.44 21.17
CA THR A 91 20.18 -4.98 20.15
C THR A 91 19.90 -3.91 19.10
N SER A 92 19.69 -4.29 17.83
CA SER A 92 19.41 -3.33 16.73
C SER A 92 18.24 -2.40 17.06
N ALA A 93 17.20 -2.93 17.72
CA ALA A 93 16.04 -2.17 18.19
C ALA A 93 16.40 -1.04 19.17
N ASN A 94 17.47 -1.18 19.95
CA ASN A 94 17.96 -0.15 20.88
C ASN A 94 18.91 0.85 20.20
N GLN A 95 19.25 0.70 18.93
CA GLN A 95 20.21 1.56 18.22
C GLN A 95 19.53 2.62 17.33
N PHE A 96 18.51 2.26 16.55
CA PHE A 96 17.98 3.11 15.48
C PHE A 96 17.14 4.34 15.91
N TYR A 97 16.62 4.34 17.14
CA TYR A 97 15.86 5.47 17.72
C TYR A 97 16.48 6.00 19.01
N SER A 98 17.78 5.77 19.17
CA SER A 98 18.50 6.14 20.37
C SER A 98 19.54 7.22 20.09
N CYS A 99 19.68 8.15 21.03
CA CYS A 99 20.87 8.97 21.11
C CYS A 99 21.91 8.22 21.93
N MET A 100 23.10 8.02 21.37
CA MET A 100 24.21 7.38 22.10
C MET A 100 25.18 8.44 22.61
N LEU A 101 25.44 8.40 23.91
CA LEU A 101 26.46 9.18 24.58
C LEU A 101 27.58 8.25 25.04
N MET A 102 28.77 8.44 24.49
CA MET A 102 29.95 7.65 24.82
C MET A 102 30.97 8.51 25.56
N LEU A 103 31.30 8.09 26.77
CA LEU A 103 32.32 8.73 27.61
C LEU A 103 33.59 7.90 27.48
N ILE A 104 34.64 8.48 26.91
CA ILE A 104 35.84 7.76 26.48
C ILE A 104 37.05 8.26 27.27
N ASP A 105 37.72 7.33 27.96
CA ASP A 105 38.94 7.58 28.72
C ASP A 105 40.16 6.88 28.10
N SER A 106 39.93 5.86 27.26
CA SER A 106 40.97 5.09 26.58
C SER A 106 40.66 4.91 25.08
N LEU A 107 41.71 4.74 24.26
CA LEU A 107 41.53 4.38 22.86
C LEU A 107 40.84 3.01 22.68
N ASP A 108 40.92 2.14 23.68
CA ASP A 108 40.25 0.84 23.66
C ASP A 108 38.72 0.95 23.72
N ASP A 109 38.18 2.02 24.29
CA ASP A 109 36.72 2.24 24.42
C ASP A 109 36.07 2.43 23.04
N PHE A 110 36.85 2.86 22.03
CA PHE A 110 36.38 2.96 20.65
C PHE A 110 36.09 1.61 19.98
N LYS A 111 36.53 0.47 20.56
CA LYS A 111 36.21 -0.87 20.02
C LYS A 111 34.70 -1.13 20.00
N MET A 112 33.94 -0.56 20.93
CA MET A 112 32.47 -0.69 20.92
C MET A 112 31.82 -0.06 19.69
N VAL A 113 32.47 0.94 19.08
CA VAL A 113 31.95 1.61 17.88
C VAL A 113 31.91 0.70 16.66
N GLU A 114 32.68 -0.39 16.64
CA GLU A 114 32.59 -1.39 15.57
C GLU A 114 31.20 -2.05 15.49
N SER A 115 30.51 -2.13 16.62
CA SER A 115 29.17 -2.72 16.77
C SER A 115 28.02 -1.72 16.63
N VAL A 116 28.32 -0.43 16.42
CA VAL A 116 27.30 0.59 16.19
C VAL A 116 26.95 0.62 14.71
N GLU A 117 25.65 0.53 14.43
CA GLU A 117 25.14 0.63 13.07
C GLU A 117 25.26 2.05 12.50
N ASP A 118 25.51 2.16 11.20
CA ASP A 118 25.65 3.46 10.53
C ASP A 118 24.27 4.13 10.53
N GLY A 119 24.11 5.28 11.19
CA GLY A 119 22.81 5.96 11.31
C GLY A 119 22.44 6.41 12.71
N VAL A 120 23.03 5.78 13.71
CA VAL A 120 22.89 6.20 15.11
C VAL A 120 23.53 7.58 15.29
N LYS A 121 22.81 8.48 15.96
CA LYS A 121 23.36 9.76 16.37
C LYS A 121 24.21 9.55 17.62
N LEU A 122 25.51 9.82 17.48
CA LEU A 122 26.51 9.47 18.47
C LEU A 122 27.31 10.71 18.88
N ILE A 123 27.44 10.94 20.18
CA ILE A 123 28.23 12.04 20.76
C ILE A 123 29.29 11.42 21.66
N TYR A 124 30.55 11.71 21.37
CA TYR A 124 31.68 11.25 22.16
C TYR A 124 32.19 12.36 23.06
N PHE A 125 32.57 12.01 24.28
CA PHE A 125 33.22 12.90 25.21
C PHE A 125 34.57 12.31 25.56
N TYR A 126 35.65 13.06 25.33
CA TYR A 126 36.98 12.64 25.73
C TYR A 126 37.88 13.84 26.09
N PRO A 127 38.88 13.66 26.96
CA PRO A 127 39.72 14.75 27.43
C PRO A 127 40.68 15.24 26.34
N ARG A 128 41.00 16.54 26.31
CA ARG A 128 41.84 17.18 25.28
C ARG A 128 43.21 16.52 25.10
N ARG A 129 43.77 15.92 26.16
CA ARG A 129 45.02 15.13 26.09
C ARG A 129 44.97 13.99 25.07
N MET A 130 43.78 13.44 24.79
CA MET A 130 43.57 12.35 23.84
C MET A 130 43.31 12.84 22.42
N HIS A 131 42.96 14.11 22.20
CA HIS A 131 42.57 14.60 20.86
C HIS A 131 43.66 14.38 19.80
N ALA A 132 44.91 14.69 20.15
CA ALA A 132 46.05 14.46 19.26
C ALA A 132 46.28 12.96 18.96
N MET A 133 45.91 12.08 19.89
CA MET A 133 45.98 10.63 19.67
C MET A 133 44.84 10.18 18.76
N VAL A 134 43.59 10.52 19.10
CA VAL A 134 42.38 10.18 18.34
C VAL A 134 42.50 10.58 16.86
N GLN A 135 43.00 11.79 16.57
CA GLN A 135 43.13 12.29 15.19
C GLN A 135 44.25 11.61 14.38
N ASN A 136 45.30 11.09 15.03
CA ASN A 136 46.48 10.53 14.36
C ASN A 136 46.57 9.00 14.42
N VAL A 137 45.65 8.34 15.11
CA VAL A 137 45.67 6.90 15.34
C VAL A 137 45.09 6.16 14.13
N PRO A 138 45.83 5.22 13.50
CA PRO A 138 45.38 4.46 12.34
C PRO A 138 44.51 3.25 12.74
N ILE A 139 43.68 3.38 13.78
CA ILE A 139 42.76 2.32 14.21
C ILE A 139 41.43 2.51 13.48
N GLN A 140 40.95 1.46 12.81
CA GLN A 140 39.74 1.51 11.99
C GLN A 140 38.49 1.90 12.80
N SER A 141 38.35 1.40 14.02
CA SER A 141 37.23 1.74 14.91
C SER A 141 37.20 3.22 15.29
N VAL A 142 38.37 3.81 15.60
CA VAL A 142 38.52 5.24 15.90
C VAL A 142 38.21 6.09 14.68
N GLN A 143 38.70 5.70 13.50
CA GLN A 143 38.40 6.42 12.25
C GLN A 143 36.92 6.36 11.88
N ARG A 144 36.27 5.20 12.09
CA ARG A 144 34.83 5.05 11.93
C ARG A 144 34.08 5.93 12.93
N ALA A 145 34.53 5.96 14.18
CA ALA A 145 33.91 6.75 15.24
C ALA A 145 33.90 8.24 14.92
N ILE A 146 35.06 8.80 14.58
CA ILE A 146 35.23 10.20 14.16
C ILE A 146 34.31 10.53 12.98
N ARG A 147 34.09 9.57 12.09
CA ARG A 147 33.27 9.76 10.90
C ARG A 147 31.77 9.81 11.22
N ILE A 148 31.29 9.03 12.19
CA ILE A 148 29.86 8.88 12.45
C ILE A 148 29.31 9.84 13.51
N GLY A 149 30.11 10.26 14.49
CA GLY A 149 29.62 11.04 15.63
C GLY A 149 30.10 12.49 15.73
N TYR A 150 29.69 13.16 16.80
CA TYR A 150 30.17 14.48 17.22
C TYR A 150 31.21 14.30 18.31
N GLU A 151 32.37 14.94 18.15
CA GLU A 151 33.47 14.85 19.10
C GLU A 151 33.42 16.05 20.05
N VAL A 152 33.16 15.79 21.33
CA VAL A 152 33.21 16.79 22.40
C VAL A 152 34.52 16.63 23.15
N VAL A 153 35.42 17.59 22.93
CA VAL A 153 36.76 17.59 23.51
C VAL A 153 36.81 18.60 24.64
N TYR A 154 36.99 18.11 25.86
CA TYR A 154 37.00 18.97 27.05
C TYR A 154 38.40 19.07 27.67
N GLY A 155 38.78 20.27 28.12
CA GLY A 155 40.06 20.54 28.77
C GLY A 155 39.95 20.65 30.29
N SER A 156 41.10 20.58 30.98
CA SER A 156 41.22 20.77 32.44
C SER A 156 40.89 22.19 32.95
N GLY A 157 40.49 23.09 32.05
CA GLY A 157 39.94 24.40 32.38
C GLY A 157 38.96 24.87 31.32
N VAL A 158 37.66 24.72 31.60
CA VAL A 158 36.46 25.41 31.03
C VAL A 158 36.28 25.40 29.50
N SER A 159 37.26 25.01 28.71
CA SER A 159 37.18 25.00 27.25
C SER A 159 36.60 23.67 26.77
N VAL A 160 35.44 23.74 26.13
CA VAL A 160 34.87 22.67 25.32
C VAL A 160 35.03 23.04 23.86
N ASP A 161 35.61 22.13 23.09
CA ASP A 161 35.65 22.22 21.64
C ASP A 161 34.81 21.09 21.06
N ILE A 162 33.91 21.43 20.14
CA ILE A 162 33.06 20.46 19.45
C ILE A 162 33.58 20.33 18.03
N TYR A 163 33.91 19.12 17.61
CA TYR A 163 34.34 18.82 16.25
C TYR A 163 33.33 17.90 15.57
N ARG A 164 33.08 18.18 14.30
CA ARG A 164 32.28 17.34 13.41
C ARG A 164 33.00 17.16 12.10
N LYS A 165 33.24 15.91 11.73
CA LYS A 165 33.81 15.55 10.44
C LYS A 165 32.68 15.28 9.45
N ASN A 166 32.63 16.09 8.39
CA ASN A 166 31.60 15.97 7.37
C ASN A 166 31.78 14.68 6.57
N TRP A 167 30.70 13.90 6.44
CA TRP A 167 30.72 12.60 5.76
C TRP A 167 31.12 12.66 4.29
N PHE A 168 30.79 13.76 3.61
CA PHE A 168 30.90 13.94 2.17
C PHE A 168 32.17 14.69 1.76
N SER A 169 32.55 15.77 2.46
CA SER A 169 33.78 16.52 2.17
C SER A 169 35.02 15.96 2.87
N ASN A 170 34.85 15.08 3.86
CA ASN A 170 35.92 14.57 4.71
C ASN A 170 36.65 15.68 5.51
N GLN A 171 36.07 16.89 5.59
CA GLN A 171 36.63 18.03 6.32
C GLN A 171 36.11 18.04 7.76
N THR A 172 37.00 18.33 8.71
CA THR A 172 36.65 18.51 10.12
C THR A 172 36.33 19.98 10.37
N THR A 173 35.12 20.24 10.83
CA THR A 173 34.67 21.58 11.24
C THR A 173 34.62 21.67 12.76
N LYS A 174 35.14 22.78 13.29
CA LYS A 174 35.03 23.12 14.70
C LYS A 174 33.76 23.96 14.88
N LEU A 175 32.80 23.46 15.65
CA LEU A 175 31.55 24.17 15.95
C LEU A 175 31.78 25.16 17.09
N ASP A 176 31.18 26.34 16.99
CA ASP A 176 31.21 27.32 18.07
C ASP A 176 30.30 26.83 19.22
N PRO A 177 30.83 26.60 20.42
CA PRO A 177 30.06 26.17 21.59
C PRO A 177 28.98 27.19 22.03
N ARG A 178 29.03 28.45 21.54
CA ARG A 178 28.08 29.53 21.86
C ARG A 178 26.97 29.71 20.83
N ILE A 179 27.16 29.19 19.63
CA ILE A 179 26.22 29.21 18.51
C ILE A 179 26.25 27.82 17.91
N THR A 180 25.77 26.83 18.67
CA THR A 180 25.83 25.40 18.33
C THR A 180 24.84 25.02 17.23
N GLY A 181 24.80 25.76 16.12
CA GLY A 181 24.00 25.35 14.95
C GLY A 181 24.60 24.10 14.33
N VAL A 182 23.94 22.96 14.49
CA VAL A 182 24.37 21.71 13.86
C VAL A 182 24.24 21.84 12.33
N PRO A 183 25.33 21.68 11.56
CA PRO A 183 25.27 21.84 10.12
C PRO A 183 24.53 20.67 9.45
N ASP A 184 23.60 20.98 8.54
CA ASP A 184 23.02 19.97 7.66
C ASP A 184 24.01 19.59 6.55
N GLU A 185 24.73 18.50 6.77
CA GLU A 185 25.73 17.96 5.83
C GLU A 185 25.10 17.49 4.52
N THR A 186 23.80 17.20 4.49
CA THR A 186 23.10 16.74 3.27
C THR A 186 22.73 17.89 2.33
N ARG A 187 23.00 19.14 2.74
CA ARG A 187 22.74 20.33 1.92
C ARG A 187 23.67 20.44 0.72
N ASP A 188 24.92 20.01 0.86
CA ASP A 188 25.94 19.90 -0.19
C ASP A 188 26.75 18.62 0.04
N MET A 189 26.59 17.65 -0.87
CA MET A 189 27.25 16.35 -0.80
C MET A 189 28.58 16.29 -1.55
N HIS A 190 29.13 17.43 -2.01
CA HIS A 190 30.50 17.55 -2.53
C HIS A 190 30.90 16.51 -3.60
N GLY A 191 29.98 16.17 -4.51
CA GLY A 191 30.19 15.21 -5.59
C GLY A 191 30.05 13.75 -5.17
N TYR A 192 29.45 13.46 -4.00
CA TYR A 192 29.16 12.09 -3.56
C TYR A 192 28.41 11.30 -4.63
N LYS A 193 28.70 9.99 -4.70
CA LYS A 193 28.08 9.10 -5.68
C LYS A 193 27.09 8.19 -4.96
N ILE A 194 25.80 8.47 -5.13
CA ILE A 194 24.71 7.67 -4.57
C ILE A 194 24.57 6.40 -5.40
N PHE A 195 24.79 5.24 -4.80
CA PHE A 195 24.62 3.95 -5.47
C PHE A 195 23.17 3.49 -5.34
N MET A 196 22.44 3.54 -6.45
CA MET A 196 21.05 3.11 -6.54
C MET A 196 20.95 1.71 -7.12
N TYR A 197 20.25 0.82 -6.43
CA TYR A 197 19.84 -0.46 -7.01
C TYR A 197 18.78 -0.21 -8.08
N ASN A 198 19.13 -0.48 -9.33
CA ASN A 198 18.22 -0.38 -10.45
C ASN A 198 18.53 -1.50 -11.46
N ASN A 199 17.80 -2.59 -11.37
CA ASN A 199 17.87 -3.67 -12.34
C ASN A 199 17.08 -3.33 -13.61
N GLU A 200 17.13 -4.20 -14.62
CA GLU A 200 16.47 -3.96 -15.90
C GLU A 200 14.95 -3.77 -15.76
N PHE A 201 14.33 -4.53 -14.86
CA PHE A 201 12.90 -4.46 -14.57
C PHE A 201 12.53 -3.12 -13.89
N THR A 202 13.23 -2.75 -12.82
CA THR A 202 12.98 -1.50 -12.09
C THR A 202 13.24 -0.30 -12.98
N ARG A 203 14.24 -0.33 -13.87
CA ARG A 203 14.51 0.79 -14.79
C ARG A 203 13.35 1.06 -15.74
N LYS A 204 12.66 0.01 -16.18
CA LYS A 204 11.55 0.10 -17.14
C LYS A 204 10.23 0.50 -16.44
N VAL A 205 9.99 -0.06 -15.26
CA VAL A 205 8.72 0.08 -14.51
C VAL A 205 8.75 1.23 -13.50
N LEU A 206 9.83 1.34 -12.73
CA LEU A 206 10.08 2.31 -11.67
C LEU A 206 10.90 3.52 -12.17
N SER A 207 10.48 4.09 -13.31
CA SER A 207 11.25 5.17 -13.95
C SER A 207 11.17 6.49 -13.19
N PHE A 208 10.08 6.73 -12.45
CA PHE A 208 9.96 7.95 -11.66
C PHE A 208 10.90 7.93 -10.47
N GLU A 209 11.11 6.77 -9.85
CA GLU A 209 12.00 6.59 -8.71
C GLU A 209 13.44 6.90 -9.09
N ALA A 210 13.89 6.42 -10.25
CA ALA A 210 15.22 6.76 -10.78
C ALA A 210 15.36 8.27 -11.05
N TYR A 211 14.34 8.88 -11.66
CA TYR A 211 14.30 10.32 -11.90
C TYR A 211 14.31 11.12 -10.59
N PHE A 212 13.54 10.68 -9.59
CA PHE A 212 13.45 11.29 -8.28
C PHE A 212 14.82 11.33 -7.57
N VAL A 213 15.52 10.18 -7.52
CA VAL A 213 16.86 10.11 -6.90
C VAL A 213 17.85 11.00 -7.63
N GLU A 214 17.79 11.05 -8.97
CA GLU A 214 18.62 11.93 -9.78
C GLU A 214 18.36 13.42 -9.50
N GLN A 215 17.09 13.84 -9.36
CA GLN A 215 16.76 15.22 -9.00
C GLN A 215 17.24 15.59 -7.60
N VAL A 216 17.09 14.68 -6.62
CA VAL A 216 17.59 14.90 -5.26
C VAL A 216 19.11 15.02 -5.26
N ALA A 217 19.81 14.13 -5.96
CA ALA A 217 21.27 14.15 -6.07
C ALA A 217 21.77 15.46 -6.71
N ASN A 218 21.20 15.86 -7.86
CA ASN A 218 21.60 17.08 -8.56
C ASN A 218 21.37 18.33 -7.70
N LYS A 219 20.27 18.40 -6.96
CA LYS A 219 19.95 19.53 -6.09
C LYS A 219 20.88 19.65 -4.88
N ARG A 220 21.61 18.57 -4.55
CA ARG A 220 22.53 18.47 -3.42
C ARG A 220 23.98 18.26 -3.86
N ASN A 221 24.32 18.61 -5.10
CA ASN A 221 25.68 18.47 -5.65
C ASN A 221 26.24 17.03 -5.51
N ALA A 222 25.41 16.02 -5.79
CA ALA A 222 25.79 14.61 -5.86
C ALA A 222 25.48 14.04 -7.25
N SER A 223 25.97 12.83 -7.52
CA SER A 223 25.67 12.06 -8.73
C SER A 223 25.10 10.70 -8.38
N VAL A 224 24.35 10.09 -9.31
CA VAL A 224 23.74 8.76 -9.10
C VAL A 224 24.45 7.73 -9.95
N ILE A 225 24.86 6.62 -9.34
CA ILE A 225 25.34 5.42 -10.04
C ILE A 225 24.27 4.35 -9.91
N GLN A 226 23.70 3.95 -11.04
CA GLN A 226 22.73 2.86 -11.08
C GLN A 226 23.47 1.53 -11.27
N THR A 227 23.17 0.55 -10.42
CA THR A 227 23.74 -0.81 -10.51
C THR A 227 22.65 -1.87 -10.38
N ALA A 228 22.81 -2.97 -11.09
CA ALA A 228 21.95 -4.15 -10.97
C ALA A 228 22.47 -5.15 -9.92
N GLU A 229 23.67 -4.93 -9.39
CA GLU A 229 24.31 -5.82 -8.42
C GLU A 229 23.89 -5.45 -6.99
N MET A 230 23.32 -6.43 -6.28
CA MET A 230 23.03 -6.29 -4.86
C MET A 230 24.35 -6.39 -4.07
N SER A 231 24.76 -5.29 -3.43
CA SER A 231 26.01 -5.21 -2.67
C SER A 231 25.84 -4.32 -1.45
N ASN A 232 26.78 -4.43 -0.49
CA ASN A 232 26.81 -3.58 0.70
C ASN A 232 27.14 -2.10 0.39
N ARG A 233 27.38 -1.74 -0.88
CA ARG A 233 27.65 -0.37 -1.32
C ARG A 233 26.39 0.38 -1.76
N LEU A 234 25.21 -0.25 -1.67
CA LEU A 234 23.95 0.37 -2.08
C LEU A 234 23.51 1.42 -1.05
N ASP A 235 23.30 2.65 -1.52
CA ASP A 235 22.77 3.75 -0.72
C ASP A 235 21.24 3.83 -0.79
N TYR A 236 20.66 3.39 -1.90
CA TYR A 236 19.23 3.52 -2.20
C TYR A 236 18.69 2.31 -2.98
N MET A 237 17.54 1.78 -2.59
CA MET A 237 16.83 0.75 -3.34
C MET A 237 15.30 0.95 -3.30
N PRO A 238 14.59 0.83 -4.42
CA PRO A 238 13.13 0.71 -4.39
C PRO A 238 12.69 -0.67 -3.89
N VAL A 239 11.78 -0.69 -2.90
CA VAL A 239 11.33 -1.92 -2.25
C VAL A 239 9.92 -2.27 -2.71
N ILE A 240 9.81 -3.33 -3.52
CA ILE A 240 8.54 -3.78 -4.11
C ILE A 240 7.79 -4.76 -3.17
N ALA A 241 8.50 -5.43 -2.28
CA ALA A 241 7.94 -6.32 -1.25
C ALA A 241 8.68 -6.12 0.07
N ILE A 242 7.93 -5.95 1.17
CA ILE A 242 8.48 -5.72 2.52
C ILE A 242 8.87 -7.04 3.21
N GLU A 243 8.43 -8.19 2.68
CA GLU A 243 8.72 -9.51 3.25
C GLU A 243 10.24 -9.75 3.36
N GLY A 244 10.74 -9.88 4.59
CA GLY A 244 12.14 -10.23 4.88
C GLY A 244 13.11 -9.06 4.96
N LEU A 245 12.64 -7.81 4.92
CA LEU A 245 13.49 -6.62 5.09
C LEU A 245 13.44 -6.07 6.51
N SER A 246 14.59 -5.60 7.04
CA SER A 246 14.61 -4.86 8.31
C SER A 246 13.89 -3.52 8.13
N ALA A 247 12.96 -3.22 9.04
CA ALA A 247 12.22 -1.96 9.04
C ALA A 247 13.12 -0.73 9.18
N GLU A 248 14.31 -0.90 9.77
CA GLU A 248 15.25 0.16 10.13
C GLU A 248 15.88 0.86 8.90
N LEU A 249 15.89 0.20 7.74
CA LEU A 249 16.41 0.76 6.48
C LEU A 249 15.30 1.34 5.59
N LEU A 250 14.04 1.22 5.99
CA LEU A 250 12.89 1.56 5.14
C LEU A 250 12.35 2.96 5.48
N ILE A 251 12.21 3.79 4.45
CA ILE A 251 11.44 5.03 4.53
C ILE A 251 10.16 4.90 3.70
N PRO A 252 9.05 5.52 4.14
CA PRO A 252 7.84 5.59 3.33
C PRO A 252 8.12 6.37 2.04
N ALA A 253 7.69 5.78 0.93
CA ALA A 253 7.72 6.35 -0.39
C ALA A 253 6.32 6.80 -0.82
N PHE A 254 6.22 7.26 -2.06
CA PHE A 254 4.96 7.60 -2.71
C PHE A 254 4.36 6.36 -3.41
N GLY A 255 3.04 6.21 -3.28
CA GLY A 255 2.28 5.10 -3.87
C GLY A 255 2.00 3.95 -2.89
N THR A 256 1.26 2.96 -3.38
CA THR A 256 0.85 1.78 -2.62
C THR A 256 1.18 0.50 -3.36
N VAL A 257 1.38 -0.55 -2.59
CA VAL A 257 1.69 -1.89 -3.08
C VAL A 257 0.84 -2.87 -2.29
N PHE A 258 0.29 -3.84 -3.01
CA PHE A 258 -0.64 -4.81 -2.44
C PHE A 258 -0.62 -6.09 -3.26
N LYS A 259 -1.13 -7.18 -2.69
CA LYS A 259 -1.48 -8.38 -3.45
C LYS A 259 -2.89 -8.21 -3.99
N GLY A 260 -3.04 -8.32 -5.30
CA GLY A 260 -4.32 -8.18 -5.99
C GLY A 260 -4.67 -9.45 -6.78
N VAL A 261 -5.92 -9.52 -7.22
CA VAL A 261 -6.40 -10.61 -8.09
C VAL A 261 -6.85 -10.01 -9.41
N PHE A 262 -6.22 -10.43 -10.49
CA PHE A 262 -6.78 -10.25 -11.82
C PHE A 262 -7.91 -11.25 -12.04
N VAL A 263 -9.10 -10.71 -12.28
CA VAL A 263 -10.32 -11.46 -12.58
C VAL A 263 -10.68 -11.24 -14.05
N PRO A 264 -11.34 -12.22 -14.69
CA PRO A 264 -11.81 -12.03 -16.05
C PRO A 264 -12.81 -10.86 -16.11
N ARG A 265 -12.73 -10.04 -17.14
CA ARG A 265 -13.71 -8.99 -17.37
C ARG A 265 -15.09 -9.59 -17.61
N ALA A 266 -16.11 -8.90 -17.12
CA ALA A 266 -17.48 -9.29 -17.37
C ALA A 266 -17.76 -9.36 -18.87
N LYS A 267 -18.51 -10.39 -19.27
CA LYS A 267 -18.92 -10.56 -20.66
C LYS A 267 -20.17 -9.73 -20.93
N LEU A 268 -20.35 -9.39 -22.19
CA LEU A 268 -21.59 -8.79 -22.69
C LEU A 268 -22.75 -9.75 -22.41
N LYS A 269 -23.83 -9.23 -21.84
CA LYS A 269 -25.07 -10.00 -21.70
C LYS A 269 -25.61 -10.29 -23.10
N PRO A 270 -26.08 -11.52 -23.36
CA PRO A 270 -26.73 -11.84 -24.63
C PRO A 270 -28.06 -11.07 -24.74
N ILE A 271 -28.44 -10.68 -25.95
CA ILE A 271 -29.68 -9.90 -26.20
C ILE A 271 -30.92 -10.58 -25.62
N VAL A 272 -30.98 -11.91 -25.59
CA VAL A 272 -32.11 -12.63 -24.98
C VAL A 272 -32.21 -12.41 -23.47
N SER A 273 -31.08 -12.34 -22.76
CA SER A 273 -31.12 -11.93 -21.34
C SER A 273 -31.61 -10.50 -21.23
N ILE A 274 -31.19 -9.60 -22.13
CA ILE A 274 -31.62 -8.20 -22.15
C ILE A 274 -33.13 -8.06 -22.42
N LEU A 275 -33.73 -8.98 -23.18
CA LEU A 275 -35.18 -9.01 -23.45
C LEU A 275 -36.01 -9.56 -22.28
N ILE A 276 -35.46 -10.43 -21.45
CA ILE A 276 -36.17 -11.01 -20.28
C ILE A 276 -35.99 -10.15 -19.02
N ASP A 277 -34.81 -9.56 -18.85
CA ASP A 277 -34.43 -8.66 -17.75
C ASP A 277 -35.31 -7.41 -17.52
N PRO A 278 -36.11 -6.85 -18.47
CA PRO A 278 -36.89 -5.64 -18.23
C PRO A 278 -37.92 -5.79 -17.10
N PHE A 279 -38.40 -7.00 -16.90
CA PHE A 279 -39.29 -7.36 -15.81
C PHE A 279 -38.60 -8.37 -14.90
N ASP A 280 -38.61 -8.09 -13.61
CA ASP A 280 -38.12 -9.04 -12.61
C ASP A 280 -38.96 -10.32 -12.59
N ALA A 281 -38.39 -11.39 -12.06
CA ALA A 281 -39.08 -12.68 -11.92
C ALA A 281 -40.44 -12.56 -11.22
N TYR A 282 -40.57 -11.65 -10.25
CA TYR A 282 -41.85 -11.38 -9.58
C TYR A 282 -42.90 -10.79 -10.52
N VAL A 283 -42.52 -9.89 -11.43
CA VAL A 283 -43.44 -9.29 -12.39
C VAL A 283 -43.93 -10.36 -13.38
N TRP A 284 -43.02 -11.19 -13.90
CA TRP A 284 -43.41 -12.33 -14.73
C TRP A 284 -44.35 -13.31 -14.00
N LEU A 285 -44.06 -13.63 -12.74
CA LEU A 285 -44.89 -14.53 -11.94
C LEU A 285 -46.26 -13.94 -11.63
N THR A 286 -46.33 -12.65 -11.28
CA THR A 286 -47.61 -11.95 -11.04
C THR A 286 -48.45 -11.84 -12.32
N TYR A 287 -47.81 -11.66 -13.48
CA TYR A 287 -48.51 -11.67 -14.77
C TYR A 287 -49.10 -13.05 -15.11
N LEU A 288 -48.34 -14.13 -14.92
CA LEU A 288 -48.86 -15.50 -15.08
C LEU A 288 -50.01 -15.79 -14.10
N LEU A 289 -49.88 -15.34 -12.85
CA LEU A 289 -50.91 -15.48 -11.83
C LEU A 289 -52.17 -14.67 -12.20
N LEU A 290 -52.02 -13.47 -12.76
CA LEU A 290 -53.13 -12.65 -13.25
C LEU A 290 -53.90 -13.40 -14.35
N VAL A 291 -53.21 -13.94 -15.36
CA VAL A 291 -53.85 -14.73 -16.43
C VAL A 291 -54.60 -15.93 -15.85
N PHE A 292 -54.01 -16.62 -14.87
CA PHE A 292 -54.65 -17.76 -14.21
C PHE A 292 -55.92 -17.36 -13.44
N VAL A 293 -55.85 -16.33 -12.59
CA VAL A 293 -57.01 -15.84 -11.82
C VAL A 293 -58.12 -15.37 -12.76
N MET A 294 -57.76 -14.69 -13.85
CA MET A 294 -58.71 -14.26 -14.88
C MET A 294 -59.37 -15.44 -15.58
N THR A 295 -58.59 -16.48 -15.92
CA THR A 295 -59.12 -17.71 -16.51
C THR A 295 -60.15 -18.37 -15.59
N VAL A 296 -59.84 -18.50 -14.29
CA VAL A 296 -60.75 -19.06 -13.29
C VAL A 296 -62.03 -18.22 -13.17
N THR A 297 -61.88 -16.90 -13.10
CA THR A 297 -63.00 -15.97 -12.95
C THR A 297 -63.95 -16.01 -14.14
N ILE A 298 -63.40 -16.01 -15.37
CA ILE A 298 -64.19 -16.12 -16.60
C ILE A 298 -64.82 -17.52 -16.73
N SER A 299 -64.10 -18.58 -16.33
CA SER A 299 -64.64 -19.93 -16.34
C SER A 299 -65.84 -20.10 -15.39
N MET A 300 -65.86 -19.41 -14.26
CA MET A 300 -66.95 -19.51 -13.27
C MET A 300 -68.14 -18.58 -13.56
N PHE A 301 -67.87 -17.36 -14.02
CA PHE A 301 -68.89 -16.30 -14.13
C PHE A 301 -69.17 -15.85 -15.57
N GLY A 302 -68.47 -16.42 -16.54
CA GLY A 302 -68.64 -16.10 -17.95
C GLY A 302 -69.94 -16.63 -18.54
N LYS A 303 -70.67 -15.78 -19.27
CA LYS A 303 -71.91 -16.12 -19.98
C LYS A 303 -71.64 -16.83 -21.33
N ILE A 304 -70.62 -16.40 -22.06
CA ILE A 304 -70.23 -17.00 -23.35
C ILE A 304 -68.90 -17.74 -23.19
N LEU A 305 -67.85 -17.09 -22.66
CA LEU A 305 -66.55 -17.72 -22.50
C LEU A 305 -66.56 -18.78 -21.41
N GLY A 306 -67.38 -18.62 -20.37
CA GLY A 306 -67.53 -19.63 -19.31
C GLY A 306 -68.08 -20.98 -19.79
N LYS A 307 -68.62 -21.05 -21.02
CA LYS A 307 -69.07 -22.32 -21.64
C LYS A 307 -67.95 -23.07 -22.37
N LEU A 308 -66.79 -22.44 -22.55
CA LEU A 308 -65.64 -23.05 -23.22
C LEU A 308 -64.82 -23.89 -22.24
N HIS A 309 -63.95 -24.75 -22.77
CA HIS A 309 -62.98 -25.45 -21.95
C HIS A 309 -61.99 -24.46 -21.33
N PHE A 310 -61.58 -24.74 -20.08
CA PHE A 310 -60.64 -23.91 -19.31
C PHE A 310 -59.37 -23.55 -20.10
N VAL A 311 -58.82 -24.50 -20.86
CA VAL A 311 -57.62 -24.30 -21.68
C VAL A 311 -57.87 -23.33 -22.83
N GLU A 312 -59.06 -23.35 -23.44
CA GLU A 312 -59.42 -22.40 -24.49
C GLU A 312 -59.55 -20.98 -23.94
N ILE A 313 -60.10 -20.83 -22.74
CA ILE A 313 -60.20 -19.51 -22.07
C ILE A 313 -58.80 -18.96 -21.78
N ALA A 314 -57.88 -19.81 -21.31
CA ALA A 314 -56.49 -19.41 -21.06
C ALA A 314 -55.79 -18.99 -22.36
N LEU A 315 -55.97 -19.73 -23.45
CA LEU A 315 -55.42 -19.39 -24.76
C LEU A 315 -56.00 -18.07 -25.29
N GLU A 316 -57.30 -17.85 -25.14
CA GLU A 316 -57.92 -16.57 -25.51
C GLU A 316 -57.36 -15.40 -24.70
N LEU A 317 -57.12 -15.56 -23.40
CA LEU A 317 -56.49 -14.53 -22.57
C LEU A 317 -55.05 -14.22 -23.00
N VAL A 318 -54.27 -15.24 -23.35
CA VAL A 318 -52.92 -15.04 -23.90
C VAL A 318 -52.98 -14.33 -25.25
N MET A 319 -53.92 -14.71 -26.12
CA MET A 319 -54.13 -14.05 -27.42
C MET A 319 -54.58 -12.59 -27.26
N ILE A 320 -55.44 -12.29 -26.28
CA ILE A 320 -55.85 -10.92 -25.95
C ILE A 320 -54.64 -10.05 -25.61
N CYS A 321 -53.66 -10.58 -24.86
CA CYS A 321 -52.46 -9.84 -24.52
C CYS A 321 -51.50 -9.63 -25.71
N LEU A 322 -51.44 -10.58 -26.65
CA LEU A 322 -50.49 -10.54 -27.77
C LEU A 322 -51.03 -9.80 -29.00
N ALA A 323 -52.26 -10.10 -29.39
CA ALA A 323 -52.88 -9.66 -30.65
C ALA A 323 -54.26 -9.01 -30.46
N GLY A 324 -54.75 -8.96 -29.21
CA GLY A 324 -56.07 -8.44 -28.89
C GLY A 324 -57.19 -9.48 -28.98
N PRO A 325 -58.43 -9.04 -28.75
CA PRO A 325 -59.59 -9.91 -28.64
C PRO A 325 -59.95 -10.62 -29.95
N SER A 326 -60.06 -11.96 -29.92
CA SER A 326 -60.33 -12.77 -31.13
C SER A 326 -61.77 -13.30 -31.25
N ARG A 327 -62.52 -13.34 -30.13
CA ARG A 327 -63.89 -13.86 -30.04
C ARG A 327 -64.87 -12.80 -29.51
N PRO A 328 -66.17 -12.89 -29.87
CA PRO A 328 -67.20 -12.05 -29.26
C PRO A 328 -67.44 -12.45 -27.79
N TYR A 329 -67.56 -11.43 -26.93
CA TYR A 329 -67.79 -11.56 -25.49
C TYR A 329 -69.26 -11.30 -25.15
N GLY A 330 -69.77 -11.92 -24.07
CA GLY A 330 -71.19 -11.90 -23.74
C GLY A 330 -71.51 -11.38 -22.34
N GLY A 331 -72.39 -10.39 -22.29
CA GLY A 331 -72.90 -9.85 -21.03
C GLY A 331 -72.02 -8.77 -20.41
N VAL A 332 -72.58 -8.05 -19.46
CA VAL A 332 -71.97 -6.83 -18.88
C VAL A 332 -70.69 -7.16 -18.09
N PHE A 333 -70.68 -8.28 -17.37
CA PHE A 333 -69.53 -8.71 -16.55
C PHE A 333 -68.32 -9.12 -17.39
N GLU A 334 -68.49 -10.02 -18.36
CA GLU A 334 -67.39 -10.45 -19.25
C GLU A 334 -66.81 -9.25 -20.00
N ASN A 335 -67.66 -8.40 -20.57
CA ASN A 335 -67.20 -7.20 -21.27
C ASN A 335 -66.38 -6.29 -20.36
N HIS A 336 -66.81 -6.07 -19.12
CA HIS A 336 -66.11 -5.17 -18.20
C HIS A 336 -64.75 -5.72 -17.77
N ILE A 337 -64.69 -6.99 -17.36
CA ILE A 337 -63.46 -7.65 -16.93
C ILE A 337 -62.44 -7.75 -18.07
N ILE A 338 -62.88 -8.15 -19.26
CA ILE A 338 -61.98 -8.28 -20.42
C ILE A 338 -61.51 -6.90 -20.88
N THR A 339 -62.37 -5.87 -20.86
CA THR A 339 -61.95 -4.50 -21.19
C THR A 339 -60.90 -4.01 -20.20
N LEU A 340 -61.07 -4.23 -18.89
CA LEU A 340 -60.10 -3.83 -17.89
C LEU A 340 -58.76 -4.59 -18.05
N PHE A 341 -58.84 -5.88 -18.36
CA PHE A 341 -57.66 -6.69 -18.68
C PHE A 341 -56.93 -6.20 -19.93
N CYS A 342 -57.65 -5.83 -20.99
CA CYS A 342 -57.07 -5.22 -22.19
C CYS A 342 -56.36 -3.90 -21.86
N VAL A 343 -56.98 -3.01 -21.08
CA VAL A 343 -56.37 -1.74 -20.68
C VAL A 343 -55.08 -1.99 -19.88
N MET A 344 -55.12 -2.91 -18.93
CA MET A 344 -53.94 -3.29 -18.15
C MET A 344 -52.85 -3.92 -19.02
N GLY A 345 -53.23 -4.78 -19.97
CA GLY A 345 -52.33 -5.39 -20.94
C GLY A 345 -51.64 -4.36 -21.83
N ILE A 346 -52.35 -3.34 -22.31
CA ILE A 346 -51.78 -2.23 -23.09
C ILE A 346 -50.73 -1.48 -22.27
N VAL A 347 -51.04 -1.14 -21.01
CA VAL A 347 -50.09 -0.46 -20.12
C VAL A 347 -48.85 -1.32 -19.89
N LEU A 348 -49.03 -2.61 -19.61
CA LEU A 348 -47.94 -3.53 -19.32
C LEU A 348 -47.03 -3.73 -20.55
N MET A 349 -47.61 -3.94 -21.73
CA MET A 349 -46.85 -4.06 -22.98
C MET A 349 -46.13 -2.77 -23.35
N SER A 350 -46.77 -1.61 -23.18
CA SER A 350 -46.14 -0.30 -23.43
C SER A 350 -44.95 -0.06 -22.49
N SER A 351 -45.10 -0.39 -21.20
CA SER A 351 -44.01 -0.29 -20.22
C SER A 351 -42.84 -1.23 -20.53
N TYR A 352 -43.14 -2.47 -20.93
CA TYR A 352 -42.13 -3.44 -21.36
C TYR A 352 -41.36 -2.93 -22.59
N GLN A 353 -42.07 -2.44 -23.61
CA GLN A 353 -41.45 -1.88 -24.81
C GLN A 353 -40.53 -0.70 -24.48
N SER A 354 -40.98 0.20 -23.60
CA SER A 354 -40.17 1.35 -23.15
C SER A 354 -38.88 0.90 -22.44
N LEU A 355 -38.98 -0.08 -21.54
CA LEU A 355 -37.81 -0.62 -20.82
C LEU A 355 -36.86 -1.36 -21.74
N VAL A 356 -37.37 -2.18 -22.67
CA VAL A 356 -36.54 -2.86 -23.68
C VAL A 356 -35.77 -1.84 -24.51
N ILE A 357 -36.42 -0.78 -24.98
CA ILE A 357 -35.73 0.29 -25.74
C ILE A 357 -34.63 0.93 -24.88
N SER A 358 -34.91 1.23 -23.61
CA SER A 358 -33.90 1.76 -22.69
C SER A 358 -32.78 0.77 -22.38
N PHE A 359 -33.05 -0.53 -22.41
CA PHE A 359 -32.04 -1.55 -22.14
C PHE A 359 -31.18 -1.82 -23.37
N MET A 360 -31.73 -1.63 -24.56
CA MET A 360 -31.01 -1.74 -25.83
C MET A 360 -30.18 -0.49 -26.15
N SER A 361 -30.41 0.65 -25.49
CA SER A 361 -29.61 1.87 -25.69
C SER A 361 -28.27 1.85 -24.95
N TYR A 362 -28.11 0.98 -23.93
CA TYR A 362 -26.89 0.82 -23.15
C TYR A 362 -26.35 -0.59 -23.23
N VAL A 363 -25.03 -0.72 -23.28
CA VAL A 363 -24.36 -2.02 -23.26
C VAL A 363 -24.40 -2.58 -21.83
N ARG A 364 -25.00 -3.77 -21.65
CA ARG A 364 -25.04 -4.44 -20.36
C ARG A 364 -24.03 -5.57 -20.27
N TYR A 365 -23.30 -5.59 -19.16
CA TYR A 365 -22.34 -6.63 -18.82
C TYR A 365 -22.89 -7.53 -17.71
N GLU A 366 -22.37 -8.75 -17.62
CA GLU A 366 -22.55 -9.62 -16.46
C GLU A 366 -21.98 -8.95 -15.19
N PRO A 367 -22.42 -9.35 -13.97
CA PRO A 367 -21.86 -8.80 -12.75
C PRO A 367 -20.37 -9.09 -12.64
N GLU A 368 -19.58 -8.06 -12.35
CA GLU A 368 -18.14 -8.19 -12.17
C GLU A 368 -17.79 -8.93 -10.87
N ILE A 369 -16.67 -9.67 -10.88
CA ILE A 369 -16.14 -10.33 -9.68
C ILE A 369 -15.37 -9.30 -8.87
N ASN A 370 -15.78 -9.06 -7.63
CA ASN A 370 -15.22 -8.01 -6.78
C ASN A 370 -14.90 -8.48 -5.38
N THR A 371 -15.78 -9.28 -4.79
CA THR A 371 -15.69 -9.68 -3.39
C THR A 371 -14.88 -10.96 -3.22
N LEU A 372 -14.31 -11.15 -2.03
CA LEU A 372 -13.60 -12.38 -1.68
C LEU A 372 -14.48 -13.63 -1.85
N ALA A 373 -15.77 -13.53 -1.54
CA ALA A 373 -16.72 -14.64 -1.67
C ALA A 373 -16.91 -15.03 -3.15
N GLU A 374 -17.10 -14.05 -4.03
CA GLU A 374 -17.23 -14.29 -5.47
C GLU A 374 -15.93 -14.87 -6.06
N ILE A 375 -14.77 -14.42 -5.59
CA ILE A 375 -13.47 -14.96 -5.98
C ILE A 375 -13.40 -16.45 -5.60
N HIS A 376 -13.76 -16.83 -4.36
CA HIS A 376 -13.76 -18.24 -3.95
C HIS A 376 -14.72 -19.10 -4.76
N GLU A 377 -15.88 -18.55 -5.13
CA GLU A 377 -16.91 -19.30 -5.83
C GLU A 377 -16.57 -19.50 -7.31
N ARG A 378 -16.22 -18.40 -7.99
CA ARG A 378 -16.16 -18.30 -9.46
C ARG A 378 -14.76 -18.39 -10.07
N CYS A 379 -13.70 -18.08 -9.31
CA CYS A 379 -12.33 -18.12 -9.83
C CYS A 379 -11.68 -19.50 -9.70
N LEU A 380 -10.83 -19.82 -10.68
CA LEU A 380 -9.89 -20.93 -10.64
C LEU A 380 -8.47 -20.39 -10.78
N PHE A 381 -7.59 -20.80 -9.86
CA PHE A 381 -6.20 -20.36 -9.80
C PHE A 381 -5.24 -21.47 -10.26
N PRO A 382 -4.05 -21.12 -10.75
CA PRO A 382 -2.99 -22.10 -10.95
C PRO A 382 -2.59 -22.75 -9.62
N ASP A 383 -2.28 -24.04 -9.64
CA ASP A 383 -1.84 -24.77 -8.45
C ASP A 383 -0.44 -24.30 -8.00
N ASN A 384 -0.43 -23.34 -7.07
CA ASN A 384 0.78 -22.71 -6.56
C ASN A 384 0.65 -22.41 -5.05
N ARG A 385 1.78 -22.02 -4.44
CA ARG A 385 1.86 -21.70 -3.00
C ARG A 385 0.86 -20.62 -2.57
N PHE A 386 0.52 -19.67 -3.44
CA PHE A 386 -0.42 -18.61 -3.09
C PHE A 386 -1.86 -19.15 -3.03
N ALA A 387 -2.26 -19.98 -4.01
CA ALA A 387 -3.56 -20.61 -4.01
C ALA A 387 -3.76 -21.51 -2.77
N SER A 388 -2.70 -22.19 -2.32
CA SER A 388 -2.77 -23.02 -1.10
C SER A 388 -2.86 -22.19 0.18
N ILE A 389 -2.18 -21.06 0.29
CA ILE A 389 -2.27 -20.17 1.47
C ILE A 389 -3.71 -19.67 1.69
N PHE A 390 -4.42 -19.36 0.60
CA PHE A 390 -5.78 -18.83 0.65
C PHE A 390 -6.88 -19.89 0.44
N ASN A 391 -6.52 -21.18 0.30
CA ASN A 391 -7.45 -22.27 0.00
C ASN A 391 -8.34 -22.00 -1.24
N PHE A 392 -7.78 -21.40 -2.28
CA PHE A 392 -8.53 -21.17 -3.52
C PHE A 392 -8.66 -22.45 -4.35
N LYS A 393 -9.73 -22.55 -5.13
CA LYS A 393 -9.92 -23.64 -6.09
C LYS A 393 -8.84 -23.58 -7.16
N THR A 394 -8.13 -24.68 -7.36
CA THR A 394 -7.05 -24.78 -8.34
C THR A 394 -7.43 -25.61 -9.56
N PHE A 395 -6.72 -25.42 -10.66
CA PHE A 395 -6.77 -26.30 -11.83
C PHE A 395 -5.44 -27.04 -12.04
N PRO A 396 -5.47 -28.26 -12.60
CA PRO A 396 -4.25 -29.05 -12.81
C PRO A 396 -3.26 -28.33 -13.74
N ASN A 397 -1.96 -28.48 -13.47
CA ASN A 397 -0.90 -27.95 -14.33
C ASN A 397 -1.03 -28.51 -15.76
N GLY A 398 -1.16 -27.62 -16.74
CA GLY A 398 -1.29 -27.95 -18.16
C GLY A 398 -2.71 -27.87 -18.72
N THR A 399 -3.75 -27.87 -17.87
CA THR A 399 -5.14 -27.66 -18.30
C THR A 399 -5.55 -26.22 -18.01
N ARG A 400 -5.49 -25.33 -19.01
CA ARG A 400 -5.99 -23.96 -18.83
C ARG A 400 -7.52 -23.94 -18.86
N PRO A 401 -8.20 -23.48 -17.80
CA PRO A 401 -9.63 -23.23 -17.89
C PRO A 401 -9.88 -22.17 -18.98
N GLY A 402 -11.05 -22.22 -19.62
CA GLY A 402 -11.41 -21.19 -20.60
C GLY A 402 -11.31 -19.79 -20.01
N LEU A 403 -11.03 -18.80 -20.85
CA LEU A 403 -10.74 -17.37 -20.53
C LEU A 403 -11.71 -16.67 -19.55
N GLY A 404 -12.86 -17.27 -19.21
CA GLY A 404 -13.85 -16.70 -18.30
C GLY A 404 -13.82 -17.26 -16.87
N LYS A 405 -12.90 -18.16 -16.52
CA LYS A 405 -12.80 -18.74 -15.17
C LYS A 405 -11.41 -18.66 -14.54
N GLU A 406 -10.39 -18.37 -15.33
CA GLU A 406 -9.02 -18.20 -14.84
C GLU A 406 -8.89 -16.89 -14.07
N CYS A 407 -8.32 -16.92 -12.87
CA CYS A 407 -7.96 -15.74 -12.11
C CYS A 407 -6.48 -15.83 -11.70
N LEU A 408 -5.81 -14.68 -11.62
CA LEU A 408 -4.38 -14.60 -11.38
C LEU A 408 -4.11 -13.75 -10.15
N MET A 409 -3.42 -14.32 -9.16
CA MET A 409 -2.91 -13.54 -8.04
C MET A 409 -1.60 -12.87 -8.46
N ILE A 410 -1.50 -11.57 -8.17
CA ILE A 410 -0.40 -10.74 -8.64
C ILE A 410 0.09 -9.78 -7.55
N ALA A 411 1.34 -9.37 -7.67
CA ALA A 411 1.82 -8.15 -7.01
C ALA A 411 1.28 -6.95 -7.79
N ALA A 412 0.49 -6.13 -7.10
CA ALA A 412 -0.16 -4.95 -7.64
C ALA A 412 0.46 -3.68 -7.04
N ARG A 413 0.36 -2.60 -7.81
CA ARG A 413 0.90 -1.29 -7.47
C ARG A 413 -0.11 -0.23 -7.85
N ASP A 414 -0.42 0.67 -6.91
CA ASP A 414 -1.32 1.83 -7.00
C ASP A 414 -2.73 1.52 -7.54
N ASN A 415 -2.82 1.22 -8.83
CA ASN A 415 -4.06 0.99 -9.57
C ASN A 415 -3.89 -0.09 -10.65
N GLU A 416 -5.00 -0.45 -11.29
CA GLU A 416 -5.03 -1.45 -12.35
C GLU A 416 -4.05 -1.16 -13.49
N LYS A 417 -3.89 0.12 -13.88
CA LYS A 417 -3.05 0.52 -15.01
C LYS A 417 -1.57 0.28 -14.72
N GLN A 418 -1.10 0.75 -13.56
CA GLN A 418 0.28 0.51 -13.14
C GLN A 418 0.52 -0.98 -12.92
N THR A 419 -0.42 -1.67 -12.29
CA THR A 419 -0.35 -3.10 -12.03
C THR A 419 -0.21 -3.93 -13.31
N ALA A 420 -1.04 -3.66 -14.32
CA ALA A 420 -0.95 -4.35 -15.61
C ALA A 420 0.35 -4.04 -16.34
N LEU A 421 0.83 -2.78 -16.27
CA LEU A 421 2.12 -2.40 -16.82
C LEU A 421 3.25 -3.20 -16.16
N VAL A 422 3.34 -3.15 -14.82
CA VAL A 422 4.32 -3.90 -14.00
C VAL A 422 4.32 -5.37 -14.40
N ASN A 423 3.14 -6.00 -14.44
CA ASN A 423 2.99 -7.41 -14.76
C ASN A 423 3.48 -7.76 -16.19
N SER A 424 3.23 -6.87 -17.16
CA SER A 424 3.69 -7.07 -18.54
C SER A 424 5.22 -7.14 -18.68
N TYR A 425 5.95 -6.44 -17.82
CA TYR A 425 7.42 -6.49 -17.80
C TYR A 425 7.97 -7.73 -17.09
N VAL A 426 7.23 -8.33 -16.16
CA VAL A 426 7.65 -9.58 -15.48
C VAL A 426 7.61 -10.77 -16.44
N TYR A 427 6.61 -10.82 -17.33
CA TYR A 427 6.36 -12.01 -18.15
C TYR A 427 7.09 -12.02 -19.52
N SER A 428 7.43 -10.85 -20.07
CA SER A 428 8.03 -10.75 -21.41
C SER A 428 9.21 -9.77 -21.46
N ASP A 429 10.40 -10.28 -21.12
CA ASP A 429 11.59 -9.43 -20.99
C ASP A 429 12.27 -9.11 -22.34
N LYS A 430 12.01 -9.90 -23.40
CA LYS A 430 12.87 -9.92 -24.59
C LYS A 430 12.32 -9.27 -25.86
N ASP A 431 11.00 -9.04 -25.99
CA ASP A 431 10.42 -8.42 -27.18
C ASP A 431 9.33 -7.39 -26.84
N VAL A 432 9.54 -6.16 -27.32
CA VAL A 432 8.60 -5.04 -27.16
C VAL A 432 7.22 -5.36 -27.72
N GLN A 433 7.15 -6.09 -28.83
CA GLN A 433 5.89 -6.44 -29.49
C GLN A 433 5.14 -7.51 -28.71
N VAL A 434 5.83 -8.54 -28.22
CA VAL A 434 5.23 -9.58 -27.37
C VAL A 434 4.69 -8.97 -26.08
N ARG A 435 5.43 -8.04 -25.46
CA ARG A 435 4.96 -7.31 -24.29
C ARG A 435 3.72 -6.47 -24.58
N LYS A 436 3.69 -5.72 -25.69
CA LYS A 436 2.51 -4.94 -26.09
C LYS A 436 1.29 -5.85 -26.32
N ASN A 437 1.49 -6.97 -27.00
CA ASN A 437 0.43 -7.95 -27.24
C ASN A 437 -0.07 -8.56 -25.92
N TYR A 438 0.83 -8.89 -25.00
CA TYR A 438 0.48 -9.43 -23.69
C TYR A 438 -0.25 -8.41 -22.82
N LEU A 439 0.21 -7.15 -22.81
CA LEU A 439 -0.47 -6.07 -22.12
C LEU A 439 -1.86 -5.84 -22.71
N HIS A 440 -1.99 -5.81 -24.04
CA HIS A 440 -3.29 -5.69 -24.70
C HIS A 440 -4.21 -6.86 -24.35
N TYR A 441 -3.68 -8.08 -24.31
CA TYR A 441 -4.41 -9.28 -23.87
C TYR A 441 -4.87 -9.17 -22.41
N LEU A 442 -4.00 -8.76 -21.49
CA LEU A 442 -4.34 -8.56 -20.08
C LEU A 442 -5.43 -7.52 -19.94
N VAL A 443 -5.22 -6.33 -20.52
CA VAL A 443 -6.13 -5.20 -20.41
C VAL A 443 -7.49 -5.50 -21.02
N LYS A 444 -7.56 -6.27 -22.12
CA LYS A 444 -8.81 -6.65 -22.76
C LYS A 444 -9.60 -7.72 -22.01
N ASN A 445 -8.92 -8.69 -21.42
CA ASN A 445 -9.58 -9.88 -20.86
C ASN A 445 -9.68 -9.88 -19.34
N TYR A 446 -8.82 -9.12 -18.65
CA TYR A 446 -8.73 -9.09 -17.20
C TYR A 446 -8.91 -7.67 -16.66
N ARG A 447 -9.38 -7.58 -15.43
CA ARG A 447 -9.35 -6.36 -14.60
C ARG A 447 -8.87 -6.71 -13.20
N LEU A 448 -8.47 -5.71 -12.44
CA LEU A 448 -8.14 -5.90 -11.03
C LEU A 448 -9.41 -5.90 -10.18
N ALA A 449 -9.62 -6.94 -9.38
CA ALA A 449 -10.70 -6.95 -8.39
C ALA A 449 -10.47 -5.88 -7.32
N GLU A 450 -11.56 -5.33 -6.76
CA GLU A 450 -11.47 -4.35 -5.67
C GLU A 450 -10.93 -4.95 -4.36
N THR A 451 -11.04 -6.26 -4.18
CA THR A 451 -10.44 -6.94 -3.02
C THR A 451 -8.92 -6.89 -3.08
N LYS A 452 -8.30 -6.18 -2.13
CA LYS A 452 -6.86 -6.09 -1.94
C LYS A 452 -6.42 -6.90 -0.72
N PHE A 453 -5.26 -7.55 -0.83
CA PHE A 453 -4.63 -8.29 0.25
C PHE A 453 -3.29 -7.64 0.60
N PHE A 454 -2.94 -7.56 1.88
CA PHE A 454 -1.66 -7.01 2.34
C PHE A 454 -1.34 -5.65 1.69
N GLU A 455 -2.20 -4.65 1.89
CA GLU A 455 -1.97 -3.31 1.38
C GLU A 455 -1.03 -2.53 2.31
N TYR A 456 0.06 -2.02 1.74
CA TYR A 456 1.03 -1.21 2.45
C TYR A 456 1.52 -0.05 1.57
N LEU A 457 2.07 0.98 2.22
CA LEU A 457 2.76 2.07 1.53
C LEU A 457 3.99 1.51 0.81
N PHE A 458 4.25 2.02 -0.38
CA PHE A 458 5.51 1.74 -1.05
C PHE A 458 6.67 2.28 -0.21
N CYS A 459 7.82 1.60 -0.20
CA CYS A 459 8.97 2.00 0.61
C CYS A 459 10.25 2.09 -0.22
N PHE A 460 11.19 2.91 0.25
CA PHE A 460 12.57 2.92 -0.22
C PHE A 460 13.47 2.38 0.88
N GLY A 461 14.38 1.48 0.51
CA GLY A 461 15.52 1.12 1.34
C GLY A 461 16.59 2.19 1.18
N VAL A 462 16.91 2.93 2.24
CA VAL A 462 17.86 4.05 2.19
C VAL A 462 18.82 3.92 3.35
N VAL A 463 20.12 4.12 3.08
CA VAL A 463 21.14 4.13 4.12
C VAL A 463 20.85 5.24 5.14
N PRO A 464 21.04 5.00 6.44
CA PRO A 464 20.56 5.92 7.47
C PRO A 464 21.08 7.36 7.37
N MET A 465 22.31 7.57 6.88
CA MET A 465 22.86 8.91 6.65
C MET A 465 22.09 9.74 5.60
N LEU A 466 21.31 9.11 4.72
CA LEU A 466 20.51 9.78 3.68
C LEU A 466 19.00 9.74 3.98
N GLN A 467 18.55 9.04 5.04
CA GLN A 467 17.14 8.83 5.31
C GLN A 467 16.38 10.14 5.55
N GLU A 468 16.90 11.06 6.38
CA GLU A 468 16.23 12.35 6.66
C GLU A 468 16.07 13.18 5.38
N LEU A 469 17.08 13.16 4.50
CA LEU A 469 17.04 13.85 3.22
C LEU A 469 15.95 13.28 2.30
N PHE A 470 15.93 11.96 2.11
CA PHE A 470 14.97 11.33 1.21
C PHE A 470 13.55 11.31 1.78
N LEU A 471 13.38 11.25 3.10
CA LEU A 471 12.08 11.38 3.75
C LEU A 471 11.47 12.76 3.51
N PHE A 472 12.27 13.83 3.64
CA PHE A 472 11.81 15.20 3.34
C PHE A 472 11.35 15.33 1.88
N TYR A 473 12.14 14.80 0.94
CA TYR A 473 11.80 14.88 -0.48
C TYR A 473 10.67 13.94 -0.89
N SER A 474 10.53 12.75 -0.28
CA SER A 474 9.42 11.85 -0.55
C SER A 474 8.09 12.46 -0.10
N GLN A 475 8.08 13.11 1.07
CA GLN A 475 6.93 13.87 1.56
C GLN A 475 6.58 15.03 0.60
N ALA A 476 7.56 15.82 0.16
CA ALA A 476 7.31 16.90 -0.79
C ALA A 476 6.73 16.41 -2.13
N VAL A 477 7.21 15.27 -2.63
CA VAL A 477 6.67 14.64 -3.84
C VAL A 477 5.23 14.19 -3.63
N PHE A 478 4.95 13.55 -2.49
CA PHE A 478 3.60 13.10 -2.12
C PHE A 478 2.63 14.30 -2.04
N GLU A 479 2.98 15.35 -1.31
CA GLU A 479 2.18 16.56 -1.14
C GLU A 479 1.93 17.30 -2.47
N SER A 480 2.89 17.29 -3.39
CA SER A 480 2.75 17.95 -4.69
C SER A 480 1.87 17.20 -5.69
N GLY A 481 1.59 15.92 -5.49
CA GLY A 481 0.86 15.07 -6.44
C GLY A 481 1.60 14.78 -7.76
N ILE A 482 2.87 15.18 -7.89
CA ILE A 482 3.65 15.04 -9.14
C ILE A 482 3.85 13.57 -9.55
N TYR A 483 3.93 12.66 -8.56
CA TYR A 483 4.02 11.22 -8.76
C TYR A 483 2.82 10.69 -9.56
N GLU A 484 1.60 11.00 -9.09
CA GLU A 484 0.37 10.56 -9.74
C GLU A 484 0.25 11.17 -11.14
N TYR A 485 0.59 12.45 -11.29
CA TYR A 485 0.60 13.12 -12.59
C TYR A 485 1.53 12.43 -13.59
N TYR A 486 2.77 12.13 -13.19
CA TYR A 486 3.76 11.48 -14.05
C TYR A 486 3.25 10.11 -14.53
N TYR A 487 2.78 9.29 -13.60
CA TYR A 487 2.39 7.92 -13.89
C TYR A 487 1.05 7.83 -14.62
N ASN A 488 0.11 8.74 -14.36
CA ASN A 488 -1.11 8.88 -15.15
C ASN A 488 -0.80 9.27 -16.59
N ASN A 489 0.12 10.21 -16.83
CA ASN A 489 0.50 10.60 -18.18
C ASN A 489 1.20 9.45 -18.94
N LYS A 490 2.15 8.77 -18.28
CA LYS A 490 2.89 7.63 -18.86
C LYS A 490 1.97 6.45 -19.20
N THR A 491 0.98 6.14 -18.36
CA THR A 491 0.07 5.01 -18.58
C THR A 491 -1.09 5.34 -19.52
N ARG A 492 -1.55 6.59 -19.58
CA ARG A 492 -2.66 7.00 -20.45
C ARG A 492 -2.35 6.74 -21.92
N ALA A 493 -1.11 6.92 -22.36
CA ALA A 493 -0.70 6.65 -23.74
C ALA A 493 -0.73 5.16 -24.12
N VAL A 494 -0.70 4.25 -23.14
CA VAL A 494 -0.62 2.79 -23.35
C VAL A 494 -1.97 2.11 -23.12
N TRP A 495 -2.85 2.73 -22.32
CA TRP A 495 -4.15 2.18 -21.97
C TRP A 495 -5.20 2.46 -23.04
N GLN A 496 -5.53 1.46 -23.86
CA GLN A 496 -6.47 1.57 -24.98
C GLN A 496 -7.81 0.87 -24.75
N TYR A 497 -8.13 0.46 -23.52
CA TYR A 497 -9.42 -0.15 -23.24
C TYR A 497 -10.47 0.89 -22.91
N GLU A 498 -11.43 1.04 -23.82
CA GLU A 498 -12.67 1.75 -23.59
C GLU A 498 -13.78 0.75 -23.29
N HIS A 499 -14.40 0.92 -22.12
CA HIS A 499 -15.63 0.23 -21.80
C HIS A 499 -16.72 0.80 -22.71
N LYS A 500 -17.33 -0.06 -23.55
CA LYS A 500 -18.40 0.40 -24.44
C LYS A 500 -19.61 0.74 -23.57
N THR A 501 -20.01 2.00 -23.53
CA THR A 501 -21.18 2.45 -22.77
C THR A 501 -22.43 2.47 -23.64
N PHE A 502 -22.28 2.75 -24.94
CA PHE A 502 -23.37 2.83 -25.90
C PHE A 502 -23.24 1.74 -26.97
N VAL A 503 -24.39 1.25 -27.43
CA VAL A 503 -24.46 0.23 -28.48
C VAL A 503 -24.28 0.93 -29.83
N ASP A 504 -23.05 0.94 -30.34
CA ASP A 504 -22.76 1.37 -31.72
C ASP A 504 -22.95 0.22 -32.74
N GLU A 505 -23.29 -0.99 -32.27
CA GLU A 505 -23.41 -2.18 -33.12
C GLU A 505 -24.86 -2.46 -33.49
N GLU A 506 -25.11 -2.62 -34.79
CA GLU A 506 -26.40 -3.06 -35.32
C GLU A 506 -26.77 -4.45 -34.78
N VAL A 507 -28.05 -4.63 -34.40
CA VAL A 507 -28.58 -5.92 -33.97
C VAL A 507 -28.45 -6.93 -35.11
N ARG A 508 -27.64 -7.99 -34.90
CA ARG A 508 -27.40 -9.00 -35.95
C ARG A 508 -28.39 -10.14 -35.82
N VAL A 509 -28.59 -10.87 -36.92
CA VAL A 509 -29.42 -12.09 -36.95
C VAL A 509 -28.96 -13.12 -35.90
N ARG A 510 -27.65 -13.17 -35.63
CA ARG A 510 -27.07 -14.06 -34.61
C ARG A 510 -27.60 -13.76 -33.20
N ASP A 511 -27.92 -12.51 -32.91
CA ASP A 511 -28.35 -12.12 -31.57
C ASP A 511 -29.84 -12.46 -31.33
N MET A 512 -30.61 -12.60 -32.41
CA MET A 512 -32.02 -13.04 -32.42
C MET A 512 -32.18 -14.56 -32.61
N LEU A 513 -31.08 -15.30 -32.68
CA LEU A 513 -31.07 -16.70 -33.08
C LEU A 513 -31.83 -17.60 -32.09
N LEU A 514 -31.76 -17.29 -30.80
CA LEU A 514 -32.58 -17.93 -29.76
C LEU A 514 -34.08 -17.67 -29.94
N LEU A 515 -34.48 -16.47 -30.39
CA LEU A 515 -35.87 -16.15 -30.71
C LEU A 515 -36.35 -16.99 -31.90
N TRP A 516 -35.51 -17.14 -32.93
CA TRP A 516 -35.77 -18.03 -34.06
C TRP A 516 -35.88 -19.50 -33.65
N TYR A 517 -35.06 -19.95 -32.70
CA TYR A 517 -35.20 -21.29 -32.13
C TYR A 517 -36.51 -21.47 -31.36
N ALA A 518 -36.91 -20.49 -30.55
CA ALA A 518 -38.19 -20.54 -29.84
C ALA A 518 -39.38 -20.58 -30.82
N TYR A 519 -39.34 -19.75 -31.87
CA TYR A 519 -40.35 -19.75 -32.94
C TYR A 519 -40.41 -21.10 -33.67
N SER A 520 -39.26 -21.62 -34.10
CA SER A 520 -39.18 -22.89 -34.84
C SER A 520 -39.62 -24.07 -33.97
N GLY A 521 -39.22 -24.08 -32.70
CA GLY A 521 -39.66 -25.08 -31.73
C GLY A 521 -41.17 -25.02 -31.48
N GLY A 522 -41.74 -23.82 -31.35
CA GLY A 522 -43.19 -23.62 -31.22
C GLY A 522 -43.96 -24.12 -32.45
N MET A 523 -43.45 -23.84 -33.65
CA MET A 523 -44.03 -24.33 -34.90
C MET A 523 -44.01 -25.86 -34.99
N LEU A 524 -42.88 -26.49 -34.65
CA LEU A 524 -42.75 -27.96 -34.62
C LEU A 524 -43.72 -28.59 -33.61
N LEU A 525 -43.83 -28.00 -32.41
CA LEU A 525 -44.76 -28.46 -31.39
C LEU A 525 -46.21 -28.34 -31.88
N SER A 526 -46.58 -27.23 -32.52
CA SER A 526 -47.90 -27.04 -33.11
C SER A 526 -48.22 -28.10 -34.17
N ILE A 527 -47.26 -28.42 -35.05
CA ILE A 527 -47.44 -29.47 -36.07
C ILE A 527 -47.62 -30.84 -35.42
N LEU A 528 -46.81 -31.17 -34.40
CA LEU A 528 -46.93 -32.42 -33.66
C LEU A 528 -48.30 -32.54 -32.97
N CYS A 529 -48.77 -31.49 -32.30
CA CYS A 529 -50.09 -31.46 -31.70
C CYS A 529 -51.20 -31.66 -32.73
N PHE A 530 -51.11 -31.00 -33.90
CA PHE A 530 -52.08 -31.16 -34.97
C PHE A 530 -52.12 -32.58 -35.52
N VAL A 531 -50.96 -33.21 -35.74
CA VAL A 531 -50.87 -34.61 -36.18
C VAL A 531 -51.48 -35.55 -35.13
N LEU A 532 -51.14 -35.36 -33.86
CA LEU A 532 -51.70 -36.14 -32.75
C LEU A 532 -53.21 -36.00 -32.66
N GLU A 533 -53.74 -34.78 -32.73
CA GLU A 533 -55.19 -34.54 -32.72
C GLU A 533 -55.88 -35.24 -33.90
N THR A 534 -55.27 -35.19 -35.08
CA THR A 534 -55.80 -35.85 -36.29
C THR A 534 -55.81 -37.37 -36.15
N VAL A 535 -54.76 -37.97 -35.56
CA VAL A 535 -54.67 -39.42 -35.32
C VAL A 535 -55.70 -39.85 -34.27
N VAL A 536 -55.77 -39.16 -33.13
CA VAL A 536 -56.74 -39.45 -32.07
C VAL A 536 -58.17 -39.33 -32.58
N LYS A 537 -58.47 -38.28 -33.36
CA LYS A 537 -59.80 -38.09 -33.95
C LYS A 537 -60.17 -39.16 -34.99
N LYS A 538 -59.18 -39.83 -35.58
CA LYS A 538 -59.38 -40.94 -36.52
C LYS A 538 -59.57 -42.28 -35.82
N GLU A 539 -58.98 -42.49 -34.64
CA GLU A 539 -59.19 -43.70 -33.83
C GLU A 539 -60.49 -43.68 -33.01
N PHE A 540 -61.00 -42.50 -32.67
CA PHE A 540 -62.24 -42.32 -31.90
C PHE A 540 -63.48 -42.01 -32.77
N LYS A 541 -63.39 -42.19 -34.08
CA LYS A 541 -64.52 -42.19 -35.03
C LYS A 541 -64.75 -43.60 -35.53
#